data_AF-A0A7I7NJE1-F1
#
_entry.id   AF-A0A7I7NJE1-F1
#
_cell.length_a   1.000
_cell.length_b   1.000
_cell.length_c   1.000
_cell.angle_alpha   90.00
_cell.angle_beta   90.00
_cell.angle_gamma   90.00
#
_symmetry.space_group_name_H-M   'P 1'
#
loop_
_entity.id
_entity.type
_entity.pdbx_description
1 polymer ?
#
loop_
_entity_poly.entity_id
_entity_poly.type
_entity_poly.pdbx_seq_one_letter_code
_entity_poly.pdbx_strand_id
1 'polypeptide(L)'
;MTAALGNYVTVDTWPRAILNTIAYADLIPVIDGGLTLETFPDGQMRSGSWRAHTLVPGRPCMLCTRQLNQTDIQLDRRGLLDDPTYIERSGRQTAMGAPNVAAYAASVSAALLAQFVSLTAHPGHQGVPAPLRYVLTTHNLHLLEAATGEHCQYELDTAIGDGRTPWGTSESTIAATARGCGRISRTRIARSHRMAPDRAT
;
A
#
# COMPACT_ATOMS: atom_id res chain seq x y z
N MET A 1 13.65 -15.68 23.91
CA MET A 1 13.02 -14.41 23.47
C MET A 1 12.29 -14.68 22.16
N THR A 2 11.08 -15.19 22.27
CA THR A 2 10.22 -15.53 21.13
C THR A 2 9.56 -14.24 20.66
N ALA A 3 9.85 -13.82 19.43
CA ALA A 3 9.10 -12.76 18.77
C ALA A 3 7.63 -13.20 18.72
N ALA A 4 6.80 -12.60 19.56
CA ALA A 4 5.37 -12.78 19.49
C ALA A 4 4.93 -12.26 18.11
N LEU A 5 4.53 -13.20 17.25
CA LEU A 5 3.80 -12.91 16.04
C LEU A 5 2.55 -12.16 16.48
N GLY A 6 2.56 -10.84 16.27
CA GLY A 6 1.46 -9.97 16.66
C GLY A 6 0.16 -10.50 16.07
N ASN A 7 -0.88 -10.53 16.89
CA ASN A 7 -2.24 -10.83 16.46
C ASN A 7 -2.61 -9.84 15.35
N TYR A 8 -2.57 -10.29 14.10
CA TYR A 8 -2.96 -9.46 12.96
C TYR A 8 -4.48 -9.35 12.99
N VAL A 9 -4.98 -8.20 13.46
CA VAL A 9 -6.20 -7.66 12.89
C VAL A 9 -5.90 -7.50 11.41
N THR A 10 -6.67 -8.13 10.54
CA THR A 10 -6.58 -8.02 9.08
C THR A 10 -6.87 -6.59 8.68
N VAL A 11 -5.84 -5.73 8.75
CA VAL A 11 -5.83 -4.45 8.06
C VAL A 11 -5.44 -4.72 6.63
N ASP A 12 -6.26 -4.24 5.71
CA ASP A 12 -6.08 -4.36 4.27
C ASP A 12 -4.66 -3.92 3.89
N THR A 13 -3.84 -4.90 3.54
CA THR A 13 -2.41 -4.77 3.25
C THR A 13 -2.20 -4.28 1.81
N TRP A 14 -3.11 -4.62 0.90
CA TRP A 14 -3.11 -4.21 -0.50
C TRP A 14 -3.38 -2.71 -0.70
N PRO A 15 -4.41 -2.10 -0.10
CA PRO A 15 -4.59 -0.64 -0.14
C PRO A 15 -3.38 0.12 0.37
N ARG A 16 -2.77 -0.33 1.48
CA ARG A 16 -1.53 0.25 1.97
C ARG A 16 -0.37 0.10 0.98
N ALA A 17 -0.24 -1.04 0.31
CA ALA A 17 0.76 -1.20 -0.74
C ALA A 17 0.58 -0.18 -1.88
N ILE A 18 -0.66 0.07 -2.31
CA ILE A 18 -0.99 1.10 -3.31
C ILE A 18 -0.58 2.49 -2.79
N LEU A 19 -0.96 2.84 -1.56
CA LEU A 19 -0.58 4.12 -0.96
C LEU A 19 0.95 4.27 -0.84
N ASN A 20 1.66 3.19 -0.53
CA ASN A 20 3.12 3.19 -0.54
C ASN A 20 3.65 3.46 -1.96
N THR A 21 3.10 2.82 -3.00
CA THR A 21 3.49 3.14 -4.38
C THR A 21 3.27 4.61 -4.70
N ILE A 22 2.10 5.18 -4.37
CA ILE A 22 1.77 6.59 -4.61
C ILE A 22 2.79 7.53 -3.96
N ALA A 23 3.21 7.23 -2.72
CA ALA A 23 4.15 8.06 -1.98
C ALA A 23 5.51 8.21 -2.66
N TYR A 24 6.01 7.13 -3.31
CA TYR A 24 7.33 7.13 -3.92
C TYR A 24 7.27 7.38 -5.43
N ALA A 25 6.40 6.67 -6.16
CA ALA A 25 6.30 6.80 -7.62
C ALA A 25 5.73 8.16 -8.06
N ASP A 26 4.69 8.64 -7.36
CA ASP A 26 3.93 9.83 -7.74
C ASP A 26 4.29 11.07 -6.90
N LEU A 27 5.18 10.91 -5.91
CA LEU A 27 5.65 11.99 -5.02
C LEU A 27 4.53 12.68 -4.22
N ILE A 28 3.43 11.96 -3.94
CA ILE A 28 2.32 12.46 -3.13
C ILE A 28 2.51 11.97 -1.69
N PRO A 29 2.83 12.85 -0.71
CA PRO A 29 3.07 12.41 0.66
C PRO A 29 1.88 11.64 1.24
N VAL A 30 2.16 10.49 1.85
CA VAL A 30 1.14 9.68 2.53
C VAL A 30 1.42 9.66 4.02
N ILE A 31 0.40 9.93 4.82
CA ILE A 31 0.48 9.79 6.27
C ILE A 31 -0.27 8.51 6.63
N ASP A 32 0.45 7.53 7.17
CA ASP A 32 -0.11 6.24 7.55
C ASP A 32 0.08 5.99 9.05
N GLY A 33 -0.94 5.34 9.62
CA GLY A 33 -0.89 4.85 10.98
C GLY A 33 -1.67 3.56 11.11
N GLY A 34 -1.22 2.73 12.03
CA GLY A 34 -1.87 1.48 12.40
C GLY A 34 -1.83 1.30 13.90
N LEU A 35 -2.83 0.60 14.42
CA LEU A 35 -2.87 0.18 15.80
C LEU A 35 -3.03 -1.33 15.89
N THR A 36 -2.59 -1.89 17.01
CA THR A 36 -2.75 -3.28 17.37
C THR A 36 -3.16 -3.35 18.82
N LEU A 37 -4.13 -4.20 19.13
CA LEU A 37 -4.49 -4.56 20.49
C LEU A 37 -4.19 -6.04 20.70
N GLU A 38 -3.64 -6.34 21.87
CA GLU A 38 -3.46 -7.71 22.33
C GLU A 38 -4.41 -7.97 23.49
N THR A 39 -5.06 -9.12 23.49
CA THR A 39 -5.94 -9.57 24.56
C THR A 39 -5.35 -10.79 25.25
N PHE A 40 -5.74 -10.99 26.51
CA PHE A 40 -5.59 -12.27 27.19
C PHE A 40 -6.65 -13.25 26.68
N PRO A 41 -6.48 -14.58 26.91
CA PRO A 41 -7.49 -15.57 26.54
C PRO A 41 -8.87 -15.35 27.18
N ASP A 42 -8.92 -14.62 28.30
CA ASP A 42 -10.15 -14.24 28.99
C ASP A 42 -10.83 -12.98 28.41
N GLY A 43 -10.27 -12.41 27.34
CA GLY A 43 -10.79 -11.23 26.65
C GLY A 43 -10.36 -9.89 27.25
N GLN A 44 -9.64 -9.87 28.38
CA GLN A 44 -9.13 -8.62 28.95
C GLN A 44 -8.02 -8.03 28.07
N MET A 45 -7.92 -6.70 28.02
CA MET A 45 -6.83 -6.03 27.30
C MET A 45 -5.50 -6.38 27.96
N ARG A 46 -4.57 -6.95 27.18
CA ARG A 46 -3.19 -7.23 27.58
C ARG A 46 -2.29 -6.06 27.26
N SER A 47 -2.37 -5.58 26.02
CA SER A 47 -1.52 -4.50 25.54
C SER A 47 -2.15 -3.77 24.36
N GLY A 48 -1.59 -2.62 24.03
CA GLY A 48 -1.92 -1.87 22.84
C GLY A 48 -0.68 -1.16 22.32
N SER A 49 -0.56 -1.04 21.00
CA SER A 49 0.48 -0.23 20.40
C SER A 49 -0.05 0.42 19.14
N TRP A 50 0.47 1.60 18.80
CA TRP A 50 0.22 2.21 17.50
C TRP A 50 1.51 2.74 16.91
N ARG A 51 1.50 2.90 15.59
CA ARG A 51 2.55 3.59 14.83
C ARG A 51 1.91 4.68 13.98
N ALA A 52 2.65 5.76 13.78
CA ALA A 52 2.27 6.86 12.90
C ALA A 52 3.53 7.40 12.21
N HIS A 53 3.44 7.63 10.91
CA HIS A 53 4.58 8.05 10.10
C HIS A 53 4.14 8.72 8.80
N THR A 54 5.07 9.44 8.20
CA THR A 54 4.89 10.10 6.91
C THR A 54 5.81 9.43 5.89
N LEU A 55 5.22 8.96 4.80
CA LEU A 55 5.89 8.35 3.66
C LEU A 55 6.19 9.44 2.62
N VAL A 56 7.47 9.64 2.38
CA VAL A 56 8.03 10.52 1.37
C VAL A 56 9.36 9.94 0.89
N PRO A 57 9.82 10.27 -0.32
CA PRO A 57 11.17 9.95 -0.75
C PRO A 57 12.23 10.42 0.27
N GLY A 58 13.27 9.60 0.46
CA GLY A 58 14.30 9.83 1.48
C GLY A 58 13.93 9.35 2.89
N ARG A 59 12.72 8.81 3.09
CA ARG A 59 12.34 8.05 4.29
C ARG A 59 12.11 6.58 3.94
N PRO A 60 12.33 5.64 4.88
CA PRO A 60 12.07 4.22 4.65
C PRO A 60 10.59 3.94 4.40
N CYS A 61 10.29 3.13 3.40
CA CYS A 61 8.90 2.81 3.03
C CYS A 61 8.20 1.85 4.00
N MET A 62 6.92 1.54 3.77
CA MET A 62 6.18 0.61 4.65
C MET A 62 6.71 -0.84 4.65
N LEU A 63 7.36 -1.31 3.58
CA LEU A 63 8.09 -2.59 3.62
C LEU A 63 9.33 -2.49 4.52
N CYS A 64 10.13 -1.43 4.41
CA CYS A 64 11.35 -1.25 5.19
C CYS A 64 11.07 -1.07 6.69
N THR A 65 9.97 -0.37 7.03
CA THR A 65 9.50 -0.23 8.42
C THR A 65 8.76 -1.46 8.96
N ARG A 66 8.63 -2.52 8.13
CA ARG A 66 7.92 -3.78 8.44
C ARG A 66 6.45 -3.57 8.82
N GLN A 67 5.81 -2.57 8.23
CA GLN A 67 4.36 -2.37 8.30
C GLN A 67 3.62 -3.11 7.19
N LEU A 68 4.35 -3.47 6.12
CA LEU A 68 3.90 -4.37 5.08
C LEU A 68 4.79 -5.61 4.99
N ASN A 69 4.20 -6.70 4.51
CA ASN A 69 4.87 -7.93 4.13
C ASN A 69 4.45 -8.31 2.71
N GLN A 70 5.41 -8.61 1.84
CA GLN A 70 5.16 -8.97 0.44
C GLN A 70 4.18 -10.14 0.29
N THR A 71 4.26 -11.14 1.18
CA THR A 71 3.36 -12.30 1.16
C THR A 71 1.93 -11.89 1.46
N ASP A 72 1.70 -11.09 2.51
CA ASP A 72 0.37 -10.66 2.91
C ASP A 72 -0.24 -9.71 1.86
N ILE A 73 0.56 -8.86 1.20
CA ILE A 73 0.12 -8.04 0.05
C ILE A 73 -0.49 -8.93 -1.04
N GLN A 74 0.17 -10.03 -1.40
CA GLN A 74 -0.30 -10.90 -2.48
C GLN A 74 -1.54 -11.71 -2.08
N LEU A 75 -1.61 -12.15 -0.82
CA LEU A 75 -2.80 -12.84 -0.31
C LEU A 75 -4.00 -11.91 -0.28
N ASP A 76 -3.82 -10.69 0.20
CA ASP A 76 -4.87 -9.67 0.29
C ASP A 76 -5.36 -9.24 -1.09
N ARG A 77 -4.43 -9.00 -2.03
CA ARG A 77 -4.76 -8.68 -3.42
C ARG A 77 -5.61 -9.77 -4.09
N ARG A 78 -5.49 -11.03 -3.66
CA ARG A 78 -6.29 -12.17 -4.16
C ARG A 78 -7.59 -12.39 -3.39
N GLY A 79 -7.88 -11.58 -2.37
CA GLY A 79 -9.02 -11.74 -1.47
C GLY A 79 -8.90 -12.96 -0.55
N LEU A 80 -7.71 -13.56 -0.43
CA LEU A 80 -7.53 -14.78 0.38
C LEU A 80 -7.53 -14.48 1.87
N LEU A 81 -7.20 -13.25 2.28
CA LEU A 81 -7.28 -12.84 3.68
C LEU A 81 -8.72 -12.65 4.17
N ASP A 82 -9.69 -12.59 3.26
CA ASP A 82 -11.13 -12.53 3.55
C ASP A 82 -11.84 -13.86 3.27
N ASP A 83 -11.17 -14.83 2.64
CA ASP A 83 -11.75 -16.14 2.32
C ASP A 83 -11.74 -17.04 3.58
N PRO A 84 -12.91 -17.37 4.15
CA PRO A 84 -12.98 -18.18 5.37
C PRO A 84 -12.35 -19.57 5.18
N THR A 85 -12.48 -20.16 3.99
CA THR A 85 -11.92 -21.49 3.70
C THR A 85 -10.40 -21.47 3.65
N TYR A 86 -9.81 -20.37 3.18
CA TYR A 86 -8.37 -20.15 3.21
C TYR A 86 -7.90 -19.93 4.64
N ILE A 87 -8.57 -19.07 5.41
CA ILE A 87 -8.21 -18.75 6.79
C ILE A 87 -8.18 -20.02 7.65
N GLU A 88 -9.25 -20.84 7.60
CA GLU A 88 -9.33 -22.10 8.35
C GLU A 88 -8.19 -23.06 8.03
N ARG A 89 -7.84 -23.20 6.74
CA ARG A 89 -6.78 -24.11 6.28
C ARG A 89 -5.37 -23.57 6.51
N SER A 90 -5.22 -22.25 6.53
CA SER A 90 -3.92 -21.59 6.69
C SER A 90 -3.35 -21.68 8.11
N GLY A 91 -4.17 -22.09 9.09
CA GLY A 91 -3.80 -22.10 10.50
C GLY A 91 -3.59 -20.70 11.08
N ARG A 92 -3.97 -19.64 10.34
CA ARG A 92 -3.95 -18.27 10.84
C ARG A 92 -5.03 -18.13 11.89
N GLN A 93 -4.62 -17.69 13.08
CA GLN A 93 -5.57 -17.42 14.16
C GLN A 93 -6.35 -16.16 13.79
N THR A 94 -7.66 -16.30 13.57
CA THR A 94 -8.56 -15.15 13.65
C THR A 94 -8.50 -14.63 15.08
N ALA A 95 -8.16 -13.34 15.26
CA ALA A 95 -8.19 -12.72 16.57
C ALA A 95 -9.57 -12.98 17.21
N MET A 96 -9.60 -13.77 18.28
CA MET A 96 -10.84 -14.12 18.98
C MET A 96 -11.49 -12.84 19.51
N GLY A 97 -12.60 -12.44 18.91
CA GLY A 97 -13.30 -11.19 19.22
C GLY A 97 -12.47 -9.97 18.81
N ALA A 98 -12.91 -9.21 17.81
CA ALA A 98 -12.29 -7.93 17.50
C ALA A 98 -12.50 -7.00 18.73
N PRO A 99 -11.44 -6.65 19.49
CA PRO A 99 -11.61 -5.79 20.65
C PRO A 99 -12.12 -4.43 20.19
N ASN A 100 -12.93 -3.76 21.02
CA ASN A 100 -13.35 -2.39 20.71
C ASN A 100 -12.12 -1.47 20.71
N VAL A 101 -11.78 -0.97 19.53
CA VAL A 101 -10.63 -0.07 19.31
C VAL A 101 -11.02 1.41 19.32
N ALA A 102 -12.31 1.76 19.41
CA ALA A 102 -12.80 3.11 19.13
C ALA A 102 -12.15 4.17 20.04
N ALA A 103 -12.08 3.92 21.34
CA ALA A 103 -11.42 4.84 22.27
C ALA A 103 -9.92 4.96 22.02
N TYR A 104 -9.26 3.85 21.67
CA TYR A 104 -7.82 3.84 21.41
C TYR A 104 -7.47 4.46 20.05
N ALA A 105 -8.38 4.40 19.08
CA ALA A 105 -8.22 4.99 17.75
C ALA A 105 -8.01 6.51 17.82
N ALA A 106 -8.62 7.21 18.78
CA ALA A 106 -8.38 8.64 18.99
C ALA A 106 -6.90 8.98 19.21
N SER A 107 -6.14 8.09 19.87
CA SER A 107 -4.71 8.30 20.12
C SER A 107 -3.87 8.21 18.84
N VAL A 108 -4.15 7.24 17.95
CA VAL A 108 -3.46 7.16 16.66
C VAL A 108 -3.89 8.29 15.72
N SER A 109 -5.16 8.69 15.74
CA SER A 109 -5.63 9.85 14.97
C SER A 109 -4.92 11.14 15.38
N ALA A 110 -4.71 11.38 16.68
CA ALA A 110 -3.93 12.51 17.15
C ALA A 110 -2.47 12.46 16.67
N ALA A 111 -1.87 11.26 16.65
CA ALA A 111 -0.52 11.09 16.13
C ALA A 111 -0.42 11.34 14.62
N LEU A 112 -1.42 10.91 13.84
CA LEU A 112 -1.48 11.20 12.40
C LEU A 112 -1.67 12.68 12.13
N LEU A 113 -2.49 13.36 12.92
CA LEU A 113 -2.62 14.82 12.85
C LEU A 113 -1.29 15.51 13.17
N ALA A 114 -0.54 15.04 14.18
CA ALA A 114 0.78 15.59 14.49
C ALA A 114 1.79 15.39 13.35
N GLN A 115 1.74 14.25 12.65
CA GLN A 115 2.53 14.01 11.43
C GLN A 115 2.16 14.99 10.32
N PHE A 116 0.86 15.24 10.11
CA PHE A 116 0.37 16.21 9.12
C PHE A 116 0.81 17.65 9.44
N VAL A 117 0.67 18.07 10.70
CA VAL A 117 1.12 19.39 11.14
C VAL A 117 2.63 19.52 10.98
N SER A 118 3.40 18.49 11.30
CA SER A 118 4.85 18.48 11.05
C SER A 118 5.13 18.70 9.56
N LEU A 119 4.51 17.88 8.69
CA LEU A 119 4.72 17.91 7.24
C LEU A 119 4.38 19.27 6.61
N THR A 120 3.38 19.96 7.13
CA THR A 120 2.89 21.22 6.57
C THR A 120 3.58 22.44 7.18
N ALA A 121 3.66 22.51 8.51
CA ALA A 121 4.15 23.68 9.24
C ALA A 121 5.66 23.67 9.51
N HIS A 122 6.33 22.52 9.37
CA HIS A 122 7.77 22.36 9.61
C HIS A 122 8.25 22.96 10.95
N PRO A 123 7.64 22.59 12.09
CA PRO A 123 8.02 23.12 13.39
C PRO A 123 9.50 22.83 13.67
N GLY A 124 10.25 23.87 14.07
CA GLY A 124 11.71 23.75 14.27
C GLY A 124 12.49 23.38 13.00
N HIS A 125 11.95 23.71 11.82
CA HIS A 125 12.49 23.33 10.51
C HIS A 125 12.51 21.82 10.25
N GLN A 126 11.73 21.04 10.99
CA GLN A 126 11.59 19.60 10.82
C GLN A 126 10.20 19.29 10.26
N GLY A 127 10.14 19.00 8.96
CA GLY A 127 8.87 18.66 8.29
C GLY A 127 8.44 17.21 8.50
N VAL A 128 9.40 16.29 8.43
CA VAL A 128 9.11 14.85 8.38
C VAL A 128 9.83 14.18 9.53
N PRO A 129 9.22 14.02 10.72
CA PRO A 129 9.87 13.35 11.84
C PRO A 129 10.05 11.85 11.56
N ALA A 130 10.90 11.17 12.34
CA ALA A 130 11.02 9.72 12.27
C ALA A 130 9.69 9.03 12.64
N PRO A 131 9.45 7.79 12.15
CA PRO A 131 8.25 7.05 12.51
C PRO A 131 8.09 6.94 14.02
N LEU A 132 6.88 7.19 14.52
CA LEU A 132 6.55 7.12 15.93
C LEU A 132 5.96 5.75 16.27
N ARG A 133 6.28 5.24 17.46
CA ARG A 133 5.63 4.08 18.06
C ARG A 133 5.26 4.37 19.50
N TYR A 134 3.98 4.23 19.81
CA TYR A 134 3.51 4.28 21.17
C TYR A 134 3.20 2.88 21.70
N VAL A 135 3.55 2.63 22.96
CA VAL A 135 3.27 1.39 23.67
C VAL A 135 2.42 1.70 24.89
N LEU A 136 1.16 1.25 24.88
CA LEU A 136 0.17 1.60 25.88
C LEU A 136 0.52 1.07 27.28
N THR A 137 1.06 -0.15 27.37
CA THR A 137 1.35 -0.80 28.67
C THR A 137 2.39 -0.07 29.50
N THR A 138 3.31 0.63 28.86
CA THR A 138 4.37 1.39 29.53
C THR A 138 4.23 2.90 29.34
N HIS A 139 3.21 3.34 28.60
CA HIS A 139 2.98 4.71 28.17
C HIS A 139 4.21 5.38 27.54
N ASN A 140 5.06 4.61 26.85
CA ASN A 140 6.25 5.13 26.18
C ASN A 140 5.98 5.47 24.71
N LEU A 141 6.52 6.62 24.28
CA LEU A 141 6.58 7.04 22.88
C LEU A 141 8.02 6.92 22.40
N HIS A 142 8.24 6.07 21.40
CA HIS A 142 9.54 5.82 20.79
C HIS A 142 9.58 6.43 19.39
N LEU A 143 10.72 7.03 19.06
CA LEU A 143 11.10 7.21 17.66
C LEU A 143 11.69 5.89 17.17
N LEU A 144 11.23 5.44 16.00
CA LEU A 144 11.77 4.24 15.39
C LEU A 144 12.91 4.62 14.44
N GLU A 145 14.06 4.03 14.69
CA GLU A 145 15.13 3.97 13.71
C GLU A 145 14.77 2.89 12.69
N ALA A 146 14.33 3.32 11.51
CA ALA A 146 14.15 2.46 10.37
C ALA A 146 15.19 2.83 9.32
N ALA A 147 15.82 1.81 8.75
CA ALA A 147 16.74 1.95 7.63
C ALA A 147 16.06 1.47 6.36
N THR A 148 16.37 2.14 5.26
CA THR A 148 16.07 1.67 3.91
C THR A 148 16.73 0.31 3.68
N GLY A 149 15.99 -0.61 3.06
CA GLY A 149 16.56 -1.87 2.60
C GLY A 149 17.39 -1.65 1.34
N GLU A 150 18.54 -2.32 1.24
CA GLU A 150 19.52 -2.16 0.14
C GLU A 150 18.90 -2.27 -1.27
N HIS A 151 17.86 -3.09 -1.42
CA HIS A 151 17.19 -3.36 -2.70
C HIS A 151 15.67 -3.07 -2.64
N CYS A 152 15.27 -2.06 -1.86
CA CYS A 152 13.86 -1.69 -1.70
C CYS A 152 13.26 -1.19 -3.02
N GLN A 153 12.36 -1.99 -3.63
CA GLN A 153 11.75 -1.64 -4.91
C GLN A 153 10.95 -0.33 -4.87
N TYR A 154 10.19 -0.07 -3.80
CA TYR A 154 9.43 1.20 -3.69
C TYR A 154 10.32 2.43 -3.75
N GLU A 155 11.50 2.37 -3.13
CA GLU A 155 12.43 3.49 -3.10
C GLU A 155 13.22 3.60 -4.41
N LEU A 156 13.51 2.48 -5.09
CA LEU A 156 14.09 2.46 -6.43
C LEU A 156 13.14 3.04 -7.49
N ASP A 157 11.84 2.81 -7.32
CA ASP A 157 10.76 3.30 -8.20
C ASP A 157 10.35 4.75 -7.87
N THR A 158 11.20 5.53 -7.19
CA THR A 158 10.89 6.93 -6.86
C THR A 158 10.77 7.78 -8.12
N ALA A 159 9.72 8.61 -8.19
CA ALA A 159 9.47 9.58 -9.27
C ALA A 159 9.24 8.98 -10.67
N ILE A 160 8.88 7.70 -10.77
CA ILE A 160 8.56 7.08 -12.07
C ILE A 160 7.17 7.44 -12.60
N GLY A 161 6.30 8.02 -11.77
CA GLY A 161 4.94 8.41 -12.12
C GLY A 161 4.14 7.24 -12.72
N ASP A 162 3.52 7.47 -13.88
CA ASP A 162 2.75 6.46 -14.61
C ASP A 162 3.58 5.29 -15.18
N GLY A 163 4.91 5.32 -15.04
CA GLY A 163 5.77 4.18 -15.30
C GLY A 163 5.63 3.04 -14.28
N ARG A 164 4.91 3.28 -13.17
CA ARG A 164 4.64 2.28 -12.12
C ARG A 164 3.77 1.13 -12.62
N THR A 165 3.92 -0.03 -11.99
CA THR A 165 3.08 -1.20 -12.29
C THR A 165 1.60 -0.88 -12.01
N PRO A 166 0.68 -1.05 -12.98
CA PRO A 166 -0.73 -0.77 -12.78
C PRO A 166 -1.35 -1.62 -11.65
N TRP A 167 -2.14 -0.98 -10.78
CA TRP A 167 -2.73 -1.63 -9.60
C TRP A 167 -3.91 -2.55 -9.95
N GLY A 168 -4.63 -2.24 -11.03
CA GLY A 168 -5.77 -3.02 -11.50
C GLY A 168 -5.42 -3.82 -12.74
N THR A 169 -5.35 -5.14 -12.61
CA THR A 169 -5.92 -6.06 -13.61
C THR A 169 -6.24 -7.37 -12.89
N SER A 170 -7.53 -7.64 -12.73
CA SER A 170 -7.97 -9.03 -12.86
C SER A 170 -7.51 -9.49 -14.25
N GLU A 171 -7.12 -10.75 -14.37
CA GLU A 171 -6.59 -11.35 -15.62
C GLU A 171 -7.52 -11.14 -16.85
N SER A 172 -8.78 -10.75 -16.64
CA SER A 172 -9.77 -10.48 -17.67
C SER A 172 -9.51 -9.21 -18.52
N THR A 173 -8.84 -8.18 -18.01
CA THR A 173 -8.66 -6.92 -18.76
C THR A 173 -7.48 -6.96 -19.73
N ILE A 174 -6.40 -7.67 -19.40
CA ILE A 174 -5.22 -7.82 -20.28
C ILE A 174 -5.63 -8.49 -21.61
N ALA A 175 -6.56 -9.46 -21.56
CA ALA A 175 -7.12 -10.09 -22.74
C ALA A 175 -8.00 -9.16 -23.60
N ALA A 176 -8.58 -8.10 -23.02
CA ALA A 176 -9.39 -7.12 -23.76
C ALA A 176 -8.51 -6.09 -24.48
N THR A 177 -7.45 -5.60 -23.84
CA THR A 177 -6.52 -4.64 -24.45
C THR A 177 -5.70 -5.26 -25.58
N ALA A 178 -5.31 -6.54 -25.46
CA ALA A 178 -4.67 -7.28 -26.55
C ALA A 178 -5.61 -7.51 -27.75
N ARG A 179 -6.91 -7.67 -27.53
CA ARG A 179 -7.92 -7.82 -28.61
C ARG A 179 -8.31 -6.50 -29.29
N GLY A 180 -8.17 -5.37 -28.59
CA GLY A 180 -8.43 -4.04 -29.15
C GLY A 180 -7.33 -3.53 -30.10
N CYS A 181 -6.07 -3.93 -29.87
CA CYS A 181 -4.94 -3.45 -30.66
C CYS A 181 -4.76 -4.17 -32.03
N GLY A 182 -5.48 -5.28 -32.25
CA GLY A 182 -5.37 -6.09 -33.48
C GLY A 182 -6.26 -5.66 -34.66
N ARG A 183 -7.04 -4.58 -34.55
CA ARG A 183 -8.08 -4.22 -35.54
C ARG A 183 -7.84 -2.91 -36.30
N ILE A 184 -6.58 -2.53 -36.53
CA ILE A 184 -6.27 -1.59 -37.62
C ILE A 184 -6.28 -2.38 -38.92
N SER A 185 -7.46 -2.37 -39.54
CA SER A 185 -7.75 -3.01 -40.82
C SER A 185 -6.78 -2.52 -41.91
N ARG A 186 -6.14 -3.48 -42.58
CA ARG A 186 -5.48 -3.27 -43.88
C ARG A 186 -6.54 -2.88 -44.90
N THR A 187 -6.81 -1.60 -45.06
CA THR A 187 -7.63 -1.11 -46.18
C THR A 187 -6.78 -1.23 -47.45
N ARG A 188 -7.12 -2.27 -48.22
CA ARG A 188 -6.60 -2.60 -49.54
C ARG A 188 -6.90 -1.41 -50.48
N ILE A 189 -5.90 -0.60 -50.83
CA ILE A 189 -6.04 0.37 -51.92
C ILE A 189 -6.02 -0.41 -53.23
N ALA A 190 -7.20 -0.70 -53.78
CA ALA A 190 -7.37 -1.23 -55.12
C ALA A 190 -7.57 -0.05 -56.09
N ARG A 191 -6.71 0.02 -57.11
CA ARG A 191 -6.72 0.97 -58.24
C ARG A 191 -8.02 0.88 -59.05
N SER A 192 -8.53 2.03 -59.52
CA SER A 192 -8.94 2.19 -60.92
C SER A 192 -9.20 3.66 -61.28
N HIS A 193 -8.32 4.27 -62.06
CA HIS A 193 -8.75 5.27 -63.05
C HIS A 193 -8.19 4.88 -64.40
N ARG A 194 -9.10 4.43 -65.26
CA ARG A 194 -8.94 4.21 -66.69
C ARG A 194 -9.14 5.58 -67.34
N MET A 195 -8.15 6.08 -68.07
CA MET A 195 -8.28 7.28 -68.90
C MET A 195 -8.05 6.84 -70.35
N ALA A 196 -9.08 7.01 -71.17
CA ALA A 196 -9.10 6.69 -72.59
C ALA A 196 -8.42 7.80 -73.42
N PRO A 197 -8.01 7.54 -74.68
CA PRO A 197 -7.04 8.35 -75.39
C PRO A 197 -7.68 9.49 -76.18
N ASP A 198 -7.03 10.66 -76.18
CA ASP A 198 -7.29 11.73 -77.15
C ASP A 198 -6.41 11.54 -78.39
N ARG A 199 -7.05 11.50 -79.56
CA ARG A 199 -6.44 11.71 -80.87
C ARG A 199 -7.43 12.46 -81.76
N ALA A 200 -7.02 13.65 -82.21
CA ALA A 200 -7.40 14.41 -83.41
C ALA A 200 -7.30 15.90 -83.02
N THR A 201 -6.68 16.82 -83.77
CA THR A 201 -6.10 16.87 -85.12
C THR A 201 -5.24 18.14 -85.13
#